data_AF-A0A503X0B6-F1
#
_entry.id   AF-A0A503X0B6-F1
#
_cell.length_a   1.000
_cell.length_b   1.000
_cell.length_c   1.000
_cell.angle_alpha   90.00
_cell.angle_beta   90.00
_cell.angle_gamma   90.00
#
_symmetry.space_group_name_H-M   'P 1'
#
loop_
_entity.id
_entity.type
_entity.pdbx_description
1 polymer ?
#
loop_
_entity_poly.entity_id
_entity_poly.type
_entity_poly.pdbx_seq_one_letter_code
_entity_poly.pdbx_strand_id
1 'polypeptide(L)'
;MTYSFIAHGYCLSPLVPDGSLLQADPSQPIYAGQLVAVVLKQEGSFRGFSSSLEGNSLLGVTKVFLGRTETAAGEWVYLFGQFDPPTVLIVPRKHLEAMHLIANGEGPSGAAEIDDAAMAETMDLLTPFIRGGVAEPIGTDWRPPTGDLQ
;
A
#
# COMPACT_ATOMS: atom_id res chain seq x y z
N MET A 1 2.51 8.99 -15.99
CA MET A 1 1.77 10.13 -15.42
C MET A 1 1.38 9.76 -14.01
N THR A 2 1.78 10.56 -13.04
CA THR A 2 1.45 10.38 -11.62
C THR A 2 0.01 10.77 -11.32
N TYR A 3 -0.53 10.33 -10.19
CA TYR A 3 -1.81 10.80 -9.65
C TYR A 3 -1.72 11.00 -8.13
N SER A 4 -2.57 11.85 -7.58
CA SER A 4 -2.60 12.13 -6.14
C SER A 4 -3.90 11.66 -5.50
N PHE A 5 -3.85 11.32 -4.21
CA PHE A 5 -5.00 10.90 -3.41
C PHE A 5 -4.75 11.16 -1.92
N ILE A 6 -5.82 11.27 -1.13
CA ILE A 6 -5.71 11.34 0.34
C ILE A 6 -5.69 9.94 0.94
N ALA A 7 -4.69 9.68 1.77
CA ALA A 7 -4.63 8.47 2.59
C ALA A 7 -5.57 8.61 3.79
N HIS A 8 -6.39 7.58 4.01
CA HIS A 8 -7.28 7.50 5.16
C HIS A 8 -6.95 6.29 6.04
N GLY A 9 -7.15 6.49 7.34
CA GLY A 9 -6.95 5.48 8.37
C GLY A 9 -5.55 5.48 8.98
N TYR A 10 -5.38 4.62 9.98
CA TYR A 10 -4.22 4.64 10.88
C TYR A 10 -3.23 3.50 10.62
N CYS A 11 -3.46 2.68 9.59
CA CYS A 11 -2.70 1.47 9.31
C CYS A 11 -1.19 1.70 9.19
N LEU A 12 -0.79 2.87 8.70
CA LEU A 12 0.62 3.24 8.55
C LEU A 12 1.02 4.39 9.48
N SER A 13 0.20 4.72 10.48
CA SER A 13 0.57 5.72 11.48
C SER A 13 1.78 5.22 12.28
N PRO A 14 2.78 6.08 12.58
CA PRO A 14 2.85 7.51 12.26
C PRO A 14 3.44 7.85 10.87
N LEU A 15 3.96 6.87 10.12
CA LEU A 15 4.64 7.08 8.83
C LEU A 15 3.76 7.75 7.77
N VAL A 16 2.49 7.35 7.68
CA VAL A 16 1.48 8.00 6.85
C VAL A 16 0.31 8.37 7.75
N PRO A 17 0.28 9.61 8.27
CA PRO A 17 -0.84 10.10 9.05
C PRO A 17 -2.14 10.11 8.25
N ASP A 18 -3.27 9.94 8.94
CA ASP A 18 -4.60 10.10 8.34
C ASP A 18 -4.75 11.51 7.75
N GLY A 19 -5.26 11.61 6.52
CA GLY A 19 -5.36 12.88 5.79
C GLY A 19 -4.12 13.28 5.01
N SER A 20 -3.09 12.44 4.92
CA SER A 20 -1.90 12.73 4.10
C SER A 20 -2.21 12.73 2.60
N LEU A 21 -1.73 13.73 1.87
CA LEU A 21 -1.77 13.77 0.42
C LEU A 21 -0.60 12.99 -0.16
N LEU A 22 -0.90 11.89 -0.85
CA LEU A 22 0.10 11.01 -1.45
C LEU A 22 0.09 11.14 -2.97
N GLN A 23 1.27 11.02 -3.58
CA GLN A 23 1.45 10.99 -5.03
C GLN A 23 1.98 9.61 -5.46
N ALA A 24 1.21 8.91 -6.29
CA ALA A 24 1.58 7.63 -6.85
C ALA A 24 2.16 7.77 -8.27
N ASP A 25 3.22 7.00 -8.55
CA ASP A 25 3.78 6.83 -9.89
C ASP A 25 3.53 5.40 -10.41
N PRO A 26 2.67 5.21 -11.41
CA PRO A 26 2.35 3.90 -11.97
C PRO A 26 3.41 3.38 -12.96
N SER A 27 4.50 4.12 -13.19
CA SER A 27 5.55 3.75 -14.15
C SER A 27 6.86 3.30 -13.51
N GLN A 28 7.01 3.50 -12.20
CA GLN A 28 8.26 3.21 -11.50
C GLN A 28 8.31 1.78 -10.98
N PRO A 29 9.49 1.13 -10.99
CA PRO A 29 9.70 -0.11 -10.27
C PRO A 29 9.56 0.11 -8.76
N ILE A 30 9.15 -0.95 -8.06
CA ILE A 30 8.90 -0.95 -6.62
C ILE A 30 9.92 -1.87 -5.94
N TYR A 31 10.59 -1.33 -4.93
CA TYR A 31 11.59 -2.02 -4.10
C TYR A 31 11.04 -2.27 -2.70
N ALA A 32 11.50 -3.34 -2.05
CA ALA A 32 11.11 -3.64 -0.68
C ALA A 32 11.43 -2.47 0.28
N GLY A 33 10.54 -2.20 1.22
CA GLY A 33 10.59 -1.05 2.13
C GLY A 33 9.89 0.20 1.60
N GLN A 34 9.52 0.26 0.32
CA GLN A 34 8.83 1.42 -0.24
C GLN A 34 7.32 1.38 0.00
N LEU A 35 6.71 2.57 0.08
CA LEU A 35 5.26 2.71 0.16
C LEU A 35 4.62 2.49 -1.21
N VAL A 36 3.47 1.83 -1.21
CA VAL A 36 2.69 1.54 -2.41
C VAL A 36 1.21 1.81 -2.21
N ALA A 37 0.56 2.31 -3.26
CA ALA A 37 -0.90 2.26 -3.40
C ALA A 37 -1.29 0.88 -3.93
N VAL A 38 -2.21 0.20 -3.24
CA VAL A 38 -2.70 -1.14 -3.59
C VAL A 38 -4.19 -1.08 -3.84
N VAL A 39 -4.62 -1.54 -5.01
CA VAL A 39 -6.03 -1.65 -5.40
C VAL A 39 -6.36 -3.12 -5.59
N LEU A 40 -7.38 -3.58 -4.87
CA LEU A 40 -7.84 -4.95 -4.93
C LEU A 40 -9.02 -5.07 -5.89
N LYS A 41 -9.07 -6.19 -6.60
CA LYS A 41 -10.25 -6.54 -7.38
C LYS A 41 -11.45 -6.78 -6.48
N GLN A 42 -12.65 -6.47 -6.97
CA GLN A 42 -13.90 -6.67 -6.23
C GLN A 42 -14.39 -8.13 -6.19
N GLU A 43 -13.57 -9.07 -6.62
CA GLU A 43 -13.94 -10.47 -6.82
C GLU A 43 -12.93 -11.43 -6.17
N GLY A 44 -13.38 -12.66 -5.92
CA GLY A 44 -12.58 -13.71 -5.30
C GLY A 44 -12.45 -13.58 -3.78
N SER A 45 -11.35 -14.11 -3.21
CA SER A 45 -11.17 -14.25 -1.76
C SER A 45 -11.07 -12.92 -1.01
N PHE A 46 -10.72 -11.83 -1.71
CA PHE A 46 -10.60 -10.50 -1.14
C PHE A 46 -11.88 -9.67 -1.24
N ARG A 47 -12.97 -10.23 -1.79
CA ARG A 47 -14.24 -9.50 -1.98
C ARG A 47 -14.75 -8.85 -0.71
N GLY A 48 -14.72 -9.55 0.43
CA GLY A 48 -15.16 -8.98 1.70
C GLY A 48 -14.35 -7.73 2.10
N PHE A 49 -13.04 -7.76 1.85
CA PHE A 49 -12.15 -6.64 2.14
C PHE A 49 -12.37 -5.49 1.14
N SER A 50 -12.44 -5.77 -0.17
CA SER A 50 -12.71 -4.75 -1.19
C SER A 50 -14.08 -4.08 -0.99
N SER A 51 -15.12 -4.85 -0.65
CA SER A 51 -16.44 -4.29 -0.34
C SER A 51 -16.43 -3.46 0.94
N SER A 52 -15.60 -3.80 1.93
CA SER A 52 -15.43 -2.97 3.12
C SER A 52 -14.73 -1.65 2.79
N LEU A 53 -13.76 -1.64 1.88
CA LEU A 53 -13.12 -0.40 1.43
C LEU A 53 -14.12 0.50 0.70
N GLU A 54 -14.87 -0.07 -0.25
CA GLU A 54 -15.91 0.64 -1.00
C GLU A 54 -17.01 1.21 -0.07
N GLY A 55 -17.45 0.45 0.93
CA GLY A 55 -18.42 0.92 1.93
C GLY A 55 -17.91 2.10 2.77
N ASN A 56 -16.60 2.31 2.86
CA ASN A 56 -15.96 3.46 3.49
C ASN A 56 -15.49 4.51 2.49
N SER A 57 -15.94 4.43 1.22
CA SER A 57 -15.50 5.30 0.12
C SER A 57 -13.99 5.28 -0.14
N LEU A 58 -13.32 4.16 0.19
CA LEU A 58 -11.91 3.94 -0.06
C LEU A 58 -11.73 3.09 -1.33
N LEU A 59 -10.90 3.59 -2.25
CA LEU A 59 -10.62 2.90 -3.51
C LEU A 59 -9.52 1.83 -3.38
N GLY A 60 -8.73 1.90 -2.32
CA GLY A 60 -7.57 1.04 -2.11
C GLY A 60 -6.94 1.29 -0.75
N VAL A 61 -5.72 0.82 -0.57
CA VAL A 61 -4.95 0.97 0.67
C VAL A 61 -3.51 1.37 0.38
N THR A 62 -2.92 2.15 1.27
CA THR A 62 -1.46 2.38 1.29
C THR A 62 -0.80 1.36 2.19
N LYS A 63 0.29 0.73 1.72
CA LYS A 63 1.05 -0.28 2.48
C LYS A 63 2.55 -0.16 2.20
N VAL A 64 3.38 -0.79 3.04
CA VAL A 64 4.82 -0.98 2.76
C VAL A 64 4.98 -2.24 1.91
N PHE A 65 5.65 -2.18 0.77
CA PHE A 65 5.98 -3.37 -0.01
C PHE A 65 7.11 -4.15 0.67
N LEU A 66 6.88 -5.43 1.01
CA LEU A 66 7.88 -6.28 1.66
C LEU A 66 8.59 -7.23 0.68
N GLY A 67 8.09 -7.31 -0.55
CA GLY A 67 8.59 -8.20 -1.59
C GLY A 67 7.50 -9.10 -2.17
N ARG A 68 7.91 -10.03 -3.02
CA ARG A 68 7.05 -11.05 -3.61
C ARG A 68 7.68 -12.43 -3.48
N THR A 69 6.85 -13.46 -3.42
CA THR A 69 7.28 -14.86 -3.45
C THR A 69 6.29 -15.68 -4.27
N GLU A 70 6.65 -16.92 -4.53
CA GLU A 70 5.79 -17.90 -5.20
C GLU A 70 5.24 -18.88 -4.16
N THR A 71 3.97 -19.28 -4.30
CA THR A 71 3.41 -20.40 -3.52
C THR A 71 3.94 -21.73 -4.04
N ALA A 72 3.73 -22.81 -3.28
CA ALA A 72 4.09 -24.16 -3.72
C ALA A 72 3.39 -24.58 -5.04
N ALA A 73 2.26 -23.94 -5.39
CA ALA A 73 1.53 -24.18 -6.63
C ALA A 73 1.99 -23.29 -7.80
N GLY A 74 3.04 -22.49 -7.62
CA GLY A 74 3.56 -21.61 -8.66
C GLY A 74 2.86 -20.24 -8.76
N GLU A 75 2.05 -19.86 -7.76
CA GLU A 75 1.32 -18.59 -7.80
C GLU A 75 2.13 -17.45 -7.17
N TRP A 76 2.36 -16.37 -7.91
CA TRP A 76 2.95 -15.15 -7.36
C TRP A 76 2.04 -14.49 -6.32
N VAL A 77 2.60 -14.24 -5.14
CA VAL A 77 1.98 -13.49 -4.05
C VAL A 77 2.86 -12.29 -3.67
N TYR A 78 2.20 -11.19 -3.33
CA TYR A 78 2.82 -9.93 -2.92
C TYR A 78 2.60 -9.75 -1.43
N LEU A 79 3.65 -9.35 -0.72
CA LEU A 79 3.63 -9.15 0.73
C LEU A 79 3.62 -7.65 1.02
N PHE A 80 2.68 -7.23 1.86
CA PHE A 80 2.47 -5.85 2.22
C PHE A 80 2.45 -5.68 3.72
N GLY A 81 3.30 -4.79 4.24
CA GLY A 81 3.41 -4.45 5.64
C GLY A 81 2.44 -3.34 6.05
N GLN A 82 2.02 -3.42 7.30
CA GLN A 82 1.23 -2.45 8.04
C GLN A 82 1.90 -2.20 9.39
N PHE A 83 1.77 -0.99 9.93
CA PHE A 83 2.41 -0.61 11.19
C PHE A 83 1.49 -0.71 12.40
N ASP A 84 0.22 -0.32 12.28
CA ASP A 84 -0.71 -0.33 13.41
C ASP A 84 -2.03 -1.05 13.07
N PRO A 85 -2.25 -2.27 13.63
CA PRO A 85 -1.25 -3.12 14.28
C PRO A 85 -0.22 -3.67 13.26
N PRO A 86 0.99 -4.07 13.70
CA PRO A 86 2.00 -4.66 12.84
C PRO A 86 1.47 -5.94 12.17
N THR A 87 1.27 -5.90 10.85
CA THR A 87 0.62 -6.99 10.11
C THR A 87 1.22 -7.16 8.72
N VAL A 88 1.27 -8.41 8.25
CA VAL A 88 1.62 -8.73 6.86
C VAL A 88 0.36 -9.18 6.12
N LEU A 89 -0.04 -8.40 5.12
CA LEU A 89 -1.08 -8.74 4.17
C LEU A 89 -0.44 -9.47 2.97
N ILE A 90 -0.90 -10.68 2.70
CA ILE A 90 -0.44 -11.51 1.57
C ILE A 90 -1.52 -11.50 0.49
N VAL A 91 -1.20 -10.98 -0.69
CA VAL A 91 -2.18 -10.87 -1.80
C VAL A 91 -1.66 -11.59 -3.04
N PRO A 92 -2.39 -12.61 -3.54
CA PRO A 92 -2.08 -13.22 -4.82
C PRO A 92 -2.22 -12.23 -5.98
N ARG A 93 -1.31 -12.33 -6.97
CA ARG A 93 -1.27 -11.42 -8.13
C ARG A 93 -2.62 -11.27 -8.82
N LYS A 94 -3.40 -12.36 -8.91
CA LYS A 94 -4.70 -12.38 -9.59
C LYS A 94 -5.75 -11.46 -8.95
N HIS A 95 -5.60 -11.12 -7.66
CA HIS A 95 -6.51 -10.26 -6.91
C HIS A 95 -6.06 -8.79 -6.85
N LEU A 96 -4.88 -8.46 -7.40
CA LEU A 96 -4.42 -7.09 -7.55
C LEU A 96 -4.97 -6.52 -8.86
N GLU A 97 -5.71 -5.43 -8.73
CA GLU A 97 -6.12 -4.58 -9.86
C GLU A 97 -4.98 -3.62 -10.21
N ALA A 98 -4.43 -2.95 -9.20
CA ALA A 98 -3.29 -2.04 -9.36
C ALA A 98 -2.33 -2.08 -8.17
N MET A 99 -1.06 -1.79 -8.44
CA MET A 99 -0.01 -1.61 -7.42
C MET A 99 1.00 -0.60 -7.95
N HIS A 100 1.08 0.58 -7.31
CA HIS A 100 1.90 1.70 -7.77
C HIS A 100 2.78 2.24 -6.64
N LEU A 101 3.99 2.68 -6.97
CA LEU A 101 4.90 3.32 -6.03
C LEU A 101 4.29 4.63 -5.52
N ILE A 102 4.37 4.89 -4.20
CA ILE A 102 4.19 6.24 -3.67
C ILE A 102 5.53 6.97 -3.82
N ALA A 103 5.59 7.88 -4.78
CA ALA A 103 6.82 8.62 -5.12
C ALA A 103 7.04 9.83 -4.20
N ASN A 104 5.96 10.39 -3.67
CA ASN A 104 6.01 11.55 -2.78
C ASN A 104 4.76 11.58 -1.87
N GLY A 105 4.82 12.35 -0.79
CA GLY A 105 3.70 12.58 0.10
C GLY A 105 3.88 13.78 1.02
N GLU A 106 2.77 14.40 1.39
CA GLU A 106 2.70 15.52 2.32
C GLU A 106 1.71 15.17 3.43
N GLY A 107 2.17 15.24 4.69
CA GLY A 107 1.32 15.03 5.86
C GLY A 107 0.34 16.21 6.07
N PRO A 108 -0.74 16.01 6.83
CA PRO A 108 -1.66 17.10 7.16
C PRO A 108 -0.97 18.18 8.00
N SER A 109 -1.45 19.41 7.89
CA SER A 109 -0.94 20.53 8.69
C SER A 109 -1.07 20.25 10.19
N GLY A 110 0.05 20.35 10.93
CA GLY A 110 0.06 20.08 12.38
C GLY A 110 0.13 18.60 12.75
N ALA A 111 0.45 17.72 11.81
CA ALA A 111 0.84 16.35 12.14
C ALA A 111 1.98 16.35 13.17
N ALA A 112 1.89 15.46 14.15
CA ALA A 112 2.96 15.24 15.11
C ALA A 112 4.24 14.79 14.38
N GLU A 113 5.39 15.11 14.95
CA GLU A 113 6.65 14.53 14.48
C GLU A 113 6.58 13.00 14.54
N ILE A 114 7.17 12.36 13.54
CA ILE A 114 7.24 10.90 13.47
C ILE A 114 8.10 10.42 14.65
N ASP A 115 7.55 9.52 15.47
CA ASP A 115 8.31 8.83 16.50
C ASP A 115 9.22 7.78 15.84
N ASP A 116 10.49 8.16 15.65
CA ASP A 116 11.51 7.30 15.05
C ASP A 116 11.70 5.99 15.80
N ALA A 117 11.52 5.97 17.13
CA ALA A 117 11.69 4.76 17.94
C ALA A 117 10.55 3.78 17.71
N ALA A 118 9.30 4.27 17.71
CA ALA A 118 8.12 3.45 17.40
C ALA A 118 8.14 2.92 15.96
N MET A 119 8.61 3.74 15.01
CA MET A 119 8.81 3.32 13.63
C MET A 119 9.87 2.22 13.52
N ALA A 120 11.02 2.38 14.21
CA ALA A 120 12.07 1.38 14.22
C ALA A 120 11.61 0.05 14.81
N GLU A 121 10.88 0.08 15.93
CA GLU A 121 10.29 -1.12 16.55
C GLU A 121 9.35 -1.84 15.58
N THR A 122 8.48 -1.09 14.91
CA THR A 122 7.54 -1.68 13.96
C THR A 122 8.24 -2.28 12.74
N MET A 123 9.27 -1.60 12.23
CA MET A 123 10.08 -2.13 11.13
C MET A 123 10.86 -3.39 11.55
N ASP A 124 11.33 -3.47 12.79
CA ASP A 124 11.94 -4.70 13.33
C ASP A 124 10.95 -5.87 13.29
N LEU A 125 9.69 -5.64 13.70
CA LEU A 125 8.63 -6.67 13.64
C LEU A 125 8.31 -7.13 12.20
N LEU A 126 8.45 -6.26 11.20
CA LEU A 126 8.22 -6.60 9.79
C LEU A 126 9.45 -7.22 9.11
N THR A 127 10.65 -7.02 9.66
CA THR A 127 11.93 -7.44 9.07
C THR A 127 11.98 -8.93 8.69
N PRO A 128 11.46 -9.89 9.49
CA PRO A 128 11.46 -11.31 9.13
C PRO A 128 10.69 -11.64 7.84
N PHE A 129 9.78 -10.74 7.42
CA PHE A 129 8.91 -10.94 6.26
C PHE A 129 9.40 -10.22 5.01
N ILE A 130 10.47 -9.43 5.11
CA ILE A 130 11.10 -8.79 3.96
C ILE A 130 11.71 -9.88 3.07
N ARG A 131 11.17 -10.02 1.87
CA ARG A 131 11.67 -10.93 0.82
C ARG A 131 12.61 -10.23 -0.16
N GLY A 132 12.66 -8.90 -0.12
CA GLY A 132 13.47 -8.10 -1.03
C GLY A 132 12.95 -8.17 -2.46
N GLY A 133 13.85 -7.84 -3.40
CA GLY A 133 13.58 -7.87 -4.83
C GLY A 133 12.88 -6.61 -5.35
N VAL A 134 12.65 -6.64 -6.67
CA VAL A 134 11.96 -5.59 -7.42
C VAL A 134 10.66 -6.14 -8.00
N ALA A 135 9.62 -5.32 -7.98
CA ALA A 135 8.36 -5.58 -8.65
C ALA A 135 8.07 -4.49 -9.68
N GLU A 136 7.59 -4.90 -10.84
CA GLU A 136 7.01 -3.99 -11.82
C GLU A 136 5.64 -3.50 -11.32
N PRO A 137 5.22 -2.27 -11.67
CA PRO A 137 3.90 -1.77 -11.33
C PRO A 137 2.82 -2.66 -11.96
N ILE A 138 1.69 -2.78 -11.26
CA ILE A 138 0.52 -3.54 -11.73
C ILE A 138 -0.57 -2.54 -12.09
N GLY A 139 -1.24 -2.75 -13.23
CA GLY A 139 -2.36 -1.92 -13.64
C GLY A 139 -1.93 -0.50 -14.00
N THR A 140 -0.89 -0.34 -14.82
CA THR A 140 -0.26 0.96 -15.14
C THR A 140 -1.22 2.01 -15.71
N ASP A 141 -2.33 1.56 -16.31
CA ASP A 141 -3.39 2.40 -16.86
C ASP A 141 -4.51 2.70 -15.86
N TRP A 142 -4.53 2.03 -14.71
CA TRP A 142 -5.50 2.22 -13.65
C TRP A 142 -5.37 3.62 -13.05
N ARG A 143 -6.50 4.31 -12.89
CA ARG A 143 -6.59 5.61 -12.23
C ARG A 143 -7.78 5.62 -11.29
N PRO A 144 -7.75 6.44 -10.21
CA PRO A 144 -8.93 6.64 -9.39
C PRO A 144 -10.09 7.17 -10.26
N PRO A 145 -11.29 6.57 -10.17
CA PRO A 145 -12.46 7.10 -10.85
C PRO A 145 -12.76 8.50 -10.27
N THR A 146 -12.81 9.50 -11.15
CA THR A 146 -12.85 10.96 -10.88
C THR A 146 -11.57 11.55 -10.27
N GLY A 147 -10.89 12.35 -11.11
CA GLY A 147 -9.61 13.00 -10.84
C GLY A 147 -9.74 14.30 -10.04
N ASP A 148 -8.61 14.65 -9.45
CA ASP A 148 -8.32 15.84 -8.65
C ASP A 148 -9.11 15.96 -7.33
N LEU A 149 -8.37 15.65 -6.24
CA LEU A 149 -8.54 16.12 -4.86
C LEU A 149 -9.95 16.04 -4.22
N GLN A 150 -10.02 15.33 -3.10
CA GLN A 150 -10.59 15.91 -1.89
C GLN A 150 -9.52 15.85 -0.82
#